data_AF-A0A3S3SK57-F1
#
_entry.id   AF-A0A3S3SK57-F1
#
_cell.length_a   1.000
_cell.length_b   1.000
_cell.length_c   1.000
_cell.angle_alpha   90.00
_cell.angle_beta   90.00
_cell.angle_gamma   90.00
#
_symmetry.space_group_name_H-M   'P 1'
#
loop_
_entity.id
_entity.type
_entity.pdbx_description
1 polymer ?
#
loop_
_entity_poly.entity_id
_entity_poly.type
_entity_poly.pdbx_seq_one_letter_code
_entity_poly.pdbx_strand_id
1 'polypeptide(L)'
;MVGILLEFWNYKLKDDPYKLQNINKKDIELAEKAFHIKLPQAYIDLLIEQNGGCLKNTYLPVNFKNWADNHILFDYLLGIKKDKGIMESNYLLKEWGVKEKNLIIISGDGHFFIALDYRTNEEKPTIVYIDTTENQITKIYEDFSTMVNSLYEEEDLENQEDIEEIEELRKHLQNSKKKSIELMESMDNDDIVEGIHMYVGATAGFIQEDYVFIEKLLKFIQHSNEDIRLAAAECLWRSISSGNIKENKVISLVLDIFKNENHPDIKYFYDDIIENQAK
;
A
#
# COMPACT_ATOMS: atom_id res chain seq x y z
N MET A 1 -11.92 -18.98 -3.68
CA MET A 1 -10.88 -17.98 -3.37
C MET A 1 -10.25 -17.57 -4.68
N VAL A 2 -10.55 -16.37 -5.15
CA VAL A 2 -9.80 -15.77 -6.26
C VAL A 2 -8.65 -15.05 -5.57
N GLY A 3 -7.48 -15.68 -5.57
CA GLY A 3 -6.27 -15.08 -5.01
C GLY A 3 -5.94 -13.83 -5.81
N ILE A 4 -5.68 -12.73 -5.11
CA ILE A 4 -5.15 -11.50 -5.67
C ILE A 4 -3.84 -11.89 -6.37
N LEU A 5 -3.84 -11.91 -7.71
CA LEU A 5 -2.59 -11.89 -8.47
C LEU A 5 -1.95 -10.55 -8.14
N LEU A 6 -0.92 -10.57 -7.29
CA LEU A 6 -0.02 -9.42 -7.15
C LEU A 6 0.46 -9.05 -8.56
N GLU A 7 0.29 -7.78 -8.93
CA GLU A 7 0.81 -7.25 -10.20
C GLU A 7 2.34 -7.42 -10.20
N PHE A 8 2.87 -8.39 -10.94
CA PHE A 8 4.31 -8.67 -10.99
C PHE A 8 5.08 -7.57 -11.76
N TRP A 9 4.51 -7.10 -12.86
CA TRP A 9 5.11 -6.11 -13.76
C TRP A 9 4.78 -4.67 -13.34
N ASN A 10 5.74 -3.75 -13.54
CA ASN A 10 5.49 -2.32 -13.34
C ASN A 10 4.72 -1.72 -14.54
N TYR A 11 3.40 -1.87 -14.54
CA TYR A 11 2.53 -1.35 -15.60
C TYR A 11 2.45 0.18 -15.67
N LYS A 12 2.97 0.90 -14.67
CA LYS A 12 3.04 2.38 -14.69
C LYS A 12 4.15 2.89 -15.59
N LEU A 13 5.17 2.06 -15.87
CA LEU A 13 6.30 2.43 -16.74
C LEU A 13 5.89 2.33 -18.22
N LYS A 14 5.76 3.48 -18.89
CA LYS A 14 5.31 3.54 -20.29
C LYS A 14 6.34 3.01 -21.28
N ASP A 15 7.61 3.35 -21.05
CA ASP A 15 8.75 3.00 -21.90
C ASP A 15 9.72 2.11 -21.10
N ASP A 16 9.35 0.84 -20.95
CA ASP A 16 10.14 -0.14 -20.23
C ASP A 16 11.35 -0.62 -21.07
N PRO A 17 12.60 -0.34 -20.64
CA PRO A 17 13.80 -0.67 -21.42
C PRO A 17 14.10 -2.17 -21.49
N TYR A 18 13.55 -2.97 -20.57
CA TYR A 18 13.75 -4.42 -20.52
C TYR A 18 12.62 -5.20 -21.20
N LYS A 19 11.53 -4.52 -21.57
CA LYS A 19 10.40 -5.12 -22.26
C LYS A 19 10.72 -5.46 -23.70
N LEU A 20 10.66 -6.76 -24.03
CA LEU A 20 10.81 -7.25 -25.39
C LEU A 20 9.46 -7.41 -26.09
N GLN A 21 9.50 -7.64 -27.39
CA GLN A 21 8.32 -8.05 -28.15
C GLN A 21 7.74 -9.35 -27.58
N ASN A 22 6.42 -9.51 -27.63
CA ASN A 22 5.71 -10.67 -27.11
C ASN A 22 6.37 -11.99 -27.51
N ILE A 23 6.51 -12.87 -26.53
CA ILE A 23 7.11 -14.19 -26.71
C ILE A 23 6.15 -15.10 -27.49
N ASN A 24 6.70 -16.07 -28.21
CA ASN A 24 5.93 -17.18 -28.78
C ASN A 24 6.63 -18.52 -28.48
N LYS A 25 5.93 -19.63 -28.77
CA LYS A 25 6.43 -20.98 -28.53
C LYS A 25 7.82 -21.25 -29.13
N LYS A 26 8.11 -20.70 -30.31
CA LYS A 26 9.42 -20.90 -30.97
C LYS A 26 10.55 -20.21 -30.22
N ASP A 27 10.29 -19.08 -29.56
CA ASP A 27 11.29 -18.39 -28.74
C ASP A 27 11.65 -19.24 -27.51
N ILE A 28 10.65 -19.85 -26.86
CA ILE A 28 10.83 -20.76 -25.73
C ILE A 28 11.62 -22.01 -26.17
N GLU A 29 11.19 -22.67 -27.26
CA GLU A 29 11.87 -23.83 -27.82
C GLU A 29 13.31 -23.52 -28.24
N LEU A 30 13.56 -22.32 -28.77
CA LEU A 30 14.90 -21.85 -29.12
C LEU A 30 15.78 -21.76 -27.87
N ALA A 31 15.30 -21.13 -26.80
CA ALA A 31 16.06 -20.97 -25.56
C ALA A 31 16.36 -22.31 -24.90
N GLU A 32 15.34 -23.16 -24.69
CA GLU A 32 15.51 -24.50 -24.11
C GLU A 32 16.52 -25.35 -24.91
N LYS A 33 16.44 -25.30 -26.24
CA LYS A 33 17.37 -26.02 -27.12
C LYS A 33 18.79 -25.45 -27.09
N ALA A 34 18.93 -24.13 -27.03
CA ALA A 34 20.23 -23.46 -27.02
C ALA A 34 21.01 -23.75 -25.73
N PHE A 35 20.30 -23.87 -24.61
CA PHE A 35 20.89 -24.11 -23.30
C PHE A 35 20.84 -25.58 -22.86
N HIS A 36 20.13 -26.44 -23.59
CA HIS A 36 19.90 -27.85 -23.24
C HIS A 36 19.23 -28.03 -21.86
N ILE A 37 18.17 -27.25 -21.60
CA ILE A 37 17.46 -27.22 -20.32
C ILE A 37 15.94 -27.21 -20.51
N LYS A 38 15.20 -27.34 -19.41
CA LYS A 38 13.79 -26.93 -19.31
C LYS A 38 13.64 -25.67 -18.47
N LEU A 39 12.93 -24.69 -19.02
CA LEU A 39 12.66 -23.45 -18.29
C LEU A 39 11.59 -23.69 -17.22
N PRO A 40 11.66 -23.03 -16.04
CA PRO A 40 10.60 -23.14 -15.05
C PRO A 40 9.26 -22.68 -15.64
N GLN A 41 8.19 -23.43 -15.40
CA GLN A 41 6.87 -23.08 -15.94
C GLN A 41 6.41 -21.69 -15.46
N ALA A 42 6.65 -21.35 -14.19
CA ALA A 42 6.31 -20.04 -13.64
C ALA A 42 7.07 -18.88 -14.33
N TYR A 43 8.30 -19.11 -14.79
CA TYR A 43 9.03 -18.12 -15.58
C TYR A 43 8.40 -17.95 -16.97
N ILE A 44 8.04 -19.05 -17.64
CA ILE A 44 7.33 -19.02 -18.93
C ILE A 44 5.98 -18.28 -18.79
N ASP A 45 5.21 -18.57 -17.75
CA ASP A 45 3.88 -17.99 -17.53
C ASP A 45 3.96 -16.46 -17.40
N LEU A 46 4.95 -15.94 -16.65
CA LEU A 46 5.20 -14.50 -16.56
C LEU A 46 5.61 -13.90 -17.91
N LEU A 47 6.47 -14.57 -18.68
CA LEU A 47 6.90 -14.07 -19.98
C LEU A 47 5.79 -14.06 -21.05
N ILE A 48 4.78 -14.92 -20.91
CA ILE A 48 3.58 -14.90 -21.76
C ILE A 48 2.74 -13.66 -21.48
N GLU A 49 2.64 -13.23 -20.21
CA GLU A 49 1.98 -11.98 -19.82
C GLU A 49 2.76 -10.76 -20.34
N GLN A 50 4.07 -10.70 -20.07
CA GLN A 50 4.97 -9.67 -20.59
C GLN A 50 6.40 -10.23 -20.74
N ASN A 51 6.97 -10.13 -21.95
CA ASN A 51 8.26 -10.75 -22.27
C ASN A 51 9.45 -9.92 -21.77
N GLY A 52 9.68 -9.97 -20.46
CA GLY A 52 10.68 -9.16 -19.78
C GLY A 52 10.19 -7.76 -19.45
N GLY A 53 10.88 -7.08 -18.53
CA GLY A 53 10.48 -5.75 -18.07
C GLY A 53 10.82 -5.48 -16.61
N CYS A 54 10.58 -4.26 -16.17
CA CYS A 54 10.71 -3.82 -14.79
C CYS A 54 9.59 -4.42 -13.91
N LEU A 55 9.94 -4.74 -12.67
CA LEU A 55 9.04 -5.32 -11.69
C LEU A 55 8.38 -4.24 -10.85
N LYS A 56 7.21 -4.57 -10.30
CA LYS A 56 6.54 -3.72 -9.30
C LYS A 56 7.28 -3.80 -7.96
N ASN A 57 7.46 -5.02 -7.45
CA ASN A 57 8.19 -5.31 -6.23
C ASN A 57 9.63 -5.68 -6.61
N THR A 58 10.62 -4.97 -6.07
CA THR A 58 12.00 -5.02 -6.57
C THR A 58 13.00 -5.61 -5.57
N TYR A 59 12.57 -6.01 -4.38
CA TYR A 59 13.50 -6.50 -3.35
C TYR A 59 13.28 -7.97 -3.01
N LEU A 60 14.37 -8.73 -2.91
CA LEU A 60 14.38 -10.13 -2.50
C LEU A 60 15.09 -10.28 -1.15
N PRO A 61 14.46 -10.91 -0.14
CA PRO A 61 15.11 -11.16 1.14
C PRO A 61 16.20 -12.23 1.03
N VAL A 62 17.38 -11.95 1.60
CA VAL A 62 18.51 -12.89 1.67
C VAL A 62 19.13 -12.90 3.06
N ASN A 63 19.87 -13.97 3.38
CA ASN A 63 20.47 -14.18 4.71
C ASN A 63 21.99 -13.89 4.76
N PHE A 64 22.51 -13.15 3.79
CA PHE A 64 23.91 -12.72 3.74
C PHE A 64 23.98 -11.20 3.49
N LYS A 65 25.04 -10.58 4.02
CA LYS A 65 25.30 -9.15 3.80
C LYS A 65 25.84 -8.92 2.40
N ASN A 66 25.35 -7.88 1.75
CA ASN A 66 25.87 -7.35 0.49
C ASN A 66 25.96 -5.82 0.63
N TRP A 67 25.52 -5.05 -0.37
CA TRP A 67 25.30 -3.61 -0.24
C TRP A 67 24.19 -3.26 0.78
N ALA A 68 23.29 -4.21 1.07
CA ALA A 68 22.29 -4.18 2.15
C ALA A 68 22.49 -5.32 3.17
N ASP A 69 21.80 -5.22 4.31
CA ASP A 69 21.93 -6.17 5.42
C ASP A 69 21.23 -7.52 5.17
N ASN A 70 20.08 -7.52 4.50
CA ASN A 70 19.19 -8.68 4.42
C ASN A 70 18.39 -8.79 3.11
N HIS A 71 18.76 -8.07 2.06
CA HIS A 71 18.05 -8.12 0.78
C HIS A 71 18.95 -7.80 -0.41
N ILE A 72 18.48 -8.11 -1.60
CA ILE A 72 19.11 -7.76 -2.89
C ILE A 72 18.07 -7.13 -3.82
N LEU A 73 18.56 -6.43 -4.83
CA LEU A 73 17.73 -5.83 -5.87
C LEU A 73 17.44 -6.86 -6.97
N PHE A 74 16.18 -6.93 -7.35
CA PHE A 74 15.64 -7.68 -8.49
C PHE A 74 14.56 -6.81 -9.13
N ASP A 75 15.00 -5.78 -9.84
CA ASP A 75 14.18 -4.69 -10.35
C ASP A 75 13.63 -4.92 -11.77
N TYR A 76 14.17 -5.91 -12.48
CA TYR A 76 13.64 -6.37 -13.76
C TYR A 76 13.87 -7.87 -13.96
N LEU A 77 13.07 -8.44 -14.87
CA LEU A 77 13.23 -9.79 -15.39
C LEU A 77 13.59 -9.74 -16.87
N LEU A 78 14.64 -10.45 -17.27
CA LEU A 78 15.00 -10.63 -18.67
C LEU A 78 13.99 -11.53 -19.38
N GLY A 79 13.56 -11.11 -20.56
CA GLY A 79 12.72 -11.92 -21.45
C GLY A 79 13.52 -12.84 -22.37
N ILE A 80 12.84 -13.39 -23.38
CA ILE A 80 13.42 -14.27 -24.39
C ILE A 80 13.14 -13.72 -25.79
N LYS A 81 14.21 -13.39 -26.51
CA LYS A 81 14.19 -13.27 -27.98
C LYS A 81 15.53 -13.70 -28.54
N LYS A 82 15.55 -13.98 -29.85
CA LYS A 82 16.80 -14.25 -30.57
C LYS A 82 17.80 -13.13 -30.30
N ASP A 83 18.99 -13.51 -29.83
CA ASP A 83 20.12 -12.62 -29.52
C ASP A 83 19.81 -11.52 -28.48
N LYS A 84 18.79 -11.71 -27.62
CA LYS A 84 18.39 -10.76 -26.56
C LYS A 84 17.94 -11.45 -25.28
N GLY A 85 18.02 -10.74 -24.16
CA GLY A 85 17.52 -11.20 -22.87
C GLY A 85 18.34 -12.38 -22.38
N ILE A 86 17.71 -13.47 -21.93
CA ILE A 86 18.48 -14.61 -21.41
C ILE A 86 19.40 -15.26 -22.44
N MET A 87 19.16 -15.05 -23.75
CA MET A 87 20.02 -15.56 -24.82
C MET A 87 21.44 -14.96 -24.76
N GLU A 88 21.61 -13.85 -24.04
CA GLU A 88 22.90 -13.18 -23.82
C GLU A 88 23.67 -13.76 -22.62
N SER A 89 23.08 -14.69 -21.85
CA SER A 89 23.67 -15.21 -20.60
C SER A 89 25.10 -15.70 -20.76
N ASN A 90 25.37 -16.53 -21.78
CA ASN A 90 26.72 -17.07 -22.01
C ASN A 90 27.74 -15.98 -22.35
N TYR A 91 27.31 -14.93 -23.05
CA TYR A 91 28.16 -13.79 -23.37
C TYR A 91 28.44 -12.98 -22.11
N LEU A 92 27.41 -12.63 -21.34
CA LEU A 92 27.52 -11.83 -20.12
C LEU A 92 28.36 -12.53 -19.04
N LEU A 93 28.14 -13.84 -18.79
CA LEU A 93 28.94 -14.60 -17.85
C LEU A 93 30.43 -14.57 -18.22
N LYS A 94 30.74 -14.73 -19.51
CA LYS A 94 32.11 -14.66 -20.01
C LYS A 94 32.72 -13.27 -19.87
N GLU A 95 31.97 -12.23 -20.24
CA GLU A 95 32.40 -10.83 -20.17
C GLU A 95 32.78 -10.44 -18.75
N TRP A 96 32.00 -10.90 -17.77
CA TRP A 96 32.21 -10.63 -16.35
C TRP A 96 33.03 -11.71 -15.61
N GLY A 97 33.74 -12.58 -16.35
CA GLY A 97 34.73 -13.49 -15.78
C GLY A 97 34.17 -14.72 -15.04
N VAL A 98 32.86 -14.97 -15.09
CA VAL A 98 32.22 -16.17 -14.50
C VAL A 98 32.51 -17.39 -15.38
N LYS A 99 33.13 -18.42 -14.79
CA LYS A 99 33.64 -19.59 -15.52
C LYS A 99 32.66 -20.75 -15.53
N GLU A 100 31.75 -20.75 -14.57
CA GLU A 100 30.70 -21.74 -14.38
C GLU A 100 29.76 -21.74 -15.58
N LYS A 101 29.41 -22.96 -16.01
CA LYS A 101 28.45 -23.18 -17.09
C LYS A 101 27.08 -23.53 -16.50
N ASN A 102 26.07 -23.59 -17.37
CA ASN A 102 24.70 -23.94 -17.01
C ASN A 102 24.09 -22.96 -16.00
N LEU A 103 24.44 -21.69 -16.13
CA LEU A 103 23.83 -20.57 -15.42
C LEU A 103 23.11 -19.70 -16.46
N ILE A 104 21.85 -19.37 -16.21
CA ILE A 104 21.05 -18.52 -17.09
C ILE A 104 20.71 -17.25 -16.35
N ILE A 105 21.28 -16.12 -16.78
CA ILE A 105 21.06 -14.81 -16.15
C ILE A 105 19.63 -14.38 -16.43
N ILE A 106 18.90 -14.02 -15.38
CA ILE A 106 17.54 -13.51 -15.46
C ILE A 106 17.42 -12.05 -15.00
N SER A 107 18.43 -11.52 -14.32
CA SER A 107 18.56 -10.10 -13.94
C SER A 107 19.99 -9.78 -13.49
N GLY A 108 20.31 -8.49 -13.35
CA GLY A 108 21.61 -8.00 -12.86
C GLY A 108 22.40 -7.17 -13.86
N ASP A 109 23.27 -6.31 -13.34
CA ASP A 109 23.92 -5.21 -14.06
C ASP A 109 25.38 -5.48 -14.45
N GLY A 110 25.92 -6.65 -14.05
CA GLY A 110 27.31 -7.01 -14.25
C GLY A 110 28.16 -6.99 -12.99
N HIS A 111 27.88 -6.12 -12.01
CA HIS A 111 28.47 -6.22 -10.67
C HIS A 111 27.90 -7.42 -9.91
N PHE A 112 26.64 -7.72 -10.19
CA PHE A 112 26.02 -8.97 -9.80
C PHE A 112 25.12 -9.52 -10.89
N PHE A 113 24.79 -10.81 -10.77
CA PHE A 113 23.72 -11.44 -11.53
C PHE A 113 22.83 -12.29 -10.63
N ILE A 114 21.55 -12.33 -10.96
CA ILE A 114 20.62 -13.35 -10.47
C ILE A 114 20.39 -14.33 -11.61
N ALA A 115 20.59 -15.62 -11.34
CA ALA A 115 20.58 -16.65 -12.38
C ALA A 115 19.83 -17.92 -11.96
N LEU A 116 19.24 -18.58 -12.95
CA LEU A 116 18.80 -19.97 -12.85
C LEU A 116 20.03 -20.87 -12.88
N ASP A 117 20.22 -21.69 -11.84
CA ASP A 117 21.35 -22.60 -11.71
C ASP A 117 20.97 -24.03 -12.09
N TYR A 118 21.41 -24.43 -13.28
CA TYR A 118 21.21 -25.76 -13.86
C TYR A 118 22.43 -26.67 -13.69
N ARG A 119 23.42 -26.31 -12.86
CA ARG A 119 24.64 -27.13 -12.68
C ARG A 119 24.34 -28.52 -12.11
N THR A 120 23.24 -28.67 -11.37
CA THR A 120 22.85 -29.93 -10.71
C THR A 120 21.60 -30.58 -11.30
N ASN A 121 20.72 -29.81 -11.94
CA ASN A 121 19.44 -30.31 -12.46
C ASN A 121 19.00 -29.48 -13.68
N GLU A 122 18.86 -30.14 -14.84
CA GLU A 122 18.49 -29.52 -16.13
C GLU A 122 17.01 -29.13 -16.23
N GLU A 123 16.15 -29.59 -15.31
CA GLU A 123 14.70 -29.34 -15.32
C GLU A 123 14.20 -28.49 -14.14
N LYS A 124 14.90 -28.52 -13.01
CA LYS A 124 14.52 -27.82 -11.77
C LYS A 124 15.69 -27.01 -11.24
N PRO A 125 15.96 -25.84 -11.84
CA PRO A 125 17.06 -25.00 -11.40
C PRO A 125 16.77 -24.36 -10.04
N THR A 126 17.80 -24.24 -9.21
CA THR A 126 17.78 -23.33 -8.05
C THR A 126 18.04 -21.89 -8.51
N ILE A 127 17.86 -20.92 -7.62
CA ILE A 127 18.24 -19.52 -7.90
C ILE A 127 19.55 -19.21 -7.18
N VAL A 128 20.49 -18.60 -7.90
CA VAL A 128 21.76 -18.12 -7.35
C VAL A 128 21.91 -16.62 -7.54
N TYR A 129 22.57 -15.99 -6.57
CA TYR A 129 23.18 -14.68 -6.68
C TYR A 129 24.67 -14.87 -7.01
N ILE A 130 25.14 -14.17 -8.03
CA ILE A 130 26.53 -14.21 -8.50
C ILE A 130 27.12 -12.83 -8.22
N ASP A 131 28.05 -12.75 -7.28
CA ASP A 131 28.87 -11.57 -7.05
C ASP A 131 30.11 -11.65 -7.95
N THR A 132 30.17 -10.79 -8.98
CA THR A 132 31.30 -10.82 -9.93
C THR A 132 32.53 -10.11 -9.38
N THR A 133 32.37 -9.27 -8.35
CA THR A 133 33.47 -8.55 -7.70
C THR A 133 34.25 -9.48 -6.77
N GLU A 134 33.54 -10.36 -6.05
CA GLU A 134 34.14 -11.35 -5.16
C GLU A 134 34.34 -12.73 -5.81
N ASN A 135 33.82 -12.93 -7.03
CA ASN A 135 33.74 -14.24 -7.71
C ASN A 135 33.02 -15.30 -6.84
N GLN A 136 31.92 -14.92 -6.20
CA GLN A 136 31.14 -15.79 -5.34
C GLN A 136 29.79 -16.13 -5.98
N ILE A 137 29.38 -17.40 -5.89
CA ILE A 137 28.05 -17.86 -6.32
C ILE A 137 27.34 -18.44 -5.10
N THR A 138 26.27 -17.78 -4.69
CA THR A 138 25.50 -18.11 -3.49
C THR A 138 24.09 -18.53 -3.89
N LYS A 139 23.64 -19.71 -3.45
CA LYS A 139 22.25 -20.13 -3.63
C LYS A 139 21.35 -19.27 -2.74
N ILE A 140 20.30 -18.71 -3.32
CA ILE A 140 19.37 -17.79 -2.64
C ILE A 140 17.95 -18.34 -2.53
N TYR A 141 17.47 -19.13 -3.50
CA TYR A 141 16.16 -19.79 -3.42
C TYR A 141 16.20 -21.21 -4.01
N GLU A 142 15.28 -22.06 -3.54
CA GLU A 142 15.12 -23.43 -4.03
C GLU A 142 14.59 -23.49 -5.46
N ASP A 143 13.74 -22.54 -5.85
CA ASP A 143 13.12 -22.48 -7.17
C ASP A 143 12.62 -21.07 -7.50
N PHE A 144 12.30 -20.84 -8.77
CA PHE A 144 11.87 -19.55 -9.30
C PHE A 144 10.53 -19.07 -8.70
N SER A 145 9.57 -19.97 -8.46
CA SER A 145 8.28 -19.60 -7.90
C SER A 145 8.42 -19.10 -6.46
N THR A 146 9.25 -19.76 -5.66
CA THR A 146 9.56 -19.34 -4.29
C THR A 146 10.22 -17.95 -4.26
N MET A 147 11.15 -17.69 -5.18
CA MET A 147 11.78 -16.37 -5.32
C MET A 147 10.75 -15.29 -5.66
N VAL A 148 9.93 -15.49 -6.70
CA VAL A 148 8.94 -14.48 -7.12
C VAL A 148 7.92 -14.18 -6.03
N ASN A 149 7.48 -15.20 -5.28
CA ASN A 149 6.54 -15.02 -4.17
C ASN A 149 7.17 -14.33 -2.93
N SER A 150 8.48 -14.13 -2.92
CA SER A 150 9.21 -13.46 -1.83
C SER A 150 9.49 -11.97 -2.12
N LEU A 151 9.11 -11.47 -3.30
CA LEU A 151 9.36 -10.08 -3.70
C LEU A 151 8.50 -9.10 -2.89
N TYR A 152 9.13 -8.02 -2.41
CA TYR A 152 8.47 -6.94 -1.67
C TYR A 152 8.92 -5.55 -2.17
N GLU A 153 8.18 -4.49 -1.84
CA GLU A 153 8.53 -3.08 -2.15
C GLU A 153 9.37 -2.49 -0.99
N GLU A 154 10.27 -1.54 -1.23
CA GLU A 154 11.05 -0.91 -0.14
C GLU A 154 10.16 -0.32 0.96
N GLU A 155 9.00 0.21 0.56
CA GLU A 155 7.98 0.77 1.46
C GLU A 155 7.42 -0.28 2.46
N ASP A 156 7.52 -1.59 2.18
CA ASP A 156 7.12 -2.63 3.14
C ASP A 156 8.05 -2.70 4.38
N LEU A 157 9.27 -2.15 4.29
CA LEU A 157 10.20 -2.04 5.43
C LEU A 157 9.92 -0.81 6.30
N GLU A 158 9.45 0.29 5.71
CA GLU A 158 9.07 1.52 6.44
C GLU A 158 7.64 1.44 7.02
N ASN A 159 6.75 0.67 6.40
CA ASN A 159 5.34 0.56 6.82
C ASN A 159 5.10 -0.18 8.15
N GLN A 160 6.03 -0.99 8.67
CA GLN A 160 5.76 -1.73 9.92
C GLN A 160 5.75 -0.83 11.16
N GLU A 161 6.63 0.17 11.24
CA GLU A 161 6.66 1.11 12.37
C GLU A 161 5.49 2.11 12.31
N ASP A 162 5.10 2.56 11.11
CA ASP A 162 3.97 3.49 10.93
C ASP A 162 2.60 2.81 11.12
N ILE A 163 2.45 1.51 10.80
CA ILE A 163 1.19 0.79 11.00
C ILE A 163 0.87 0.63 12.50
N GLU A 164 1.85 0.30 13.34
CA GLU A 164 1.63 0.16 14.79
C GLU A 164 1.23 1.50 15.42
N GLU A 165 1.91 2.61 15.05
CA GLU A 165 1.57 3.95 15.56
C GLU A 165 0.16 4.38 15.09
N ILE A 166 -0.19 4.16 13.83
CA ILE A 166 -1.54 4.46 13.29
C ILE A 166 -2.61 3.58 13.95
N GLU A 167 -2.33 2.30 14.22
CA GLU A 167 -3.26 1.41 14.93
C GLU A 167 -3.45 1.83 16.39
N GLU A 168 -2.40 2.25 17.09
CA GLU A 168 -2.51 2.83 18.43
C GLU A 168 -3.32 4.13 18.43
N LEU A 169 -3.05 5.04 17.47
CA LEU A 169 -3.83 6.27 17.27
C LEU A 169 -5.31 5.95 17.00
N ARG A 170 -5.63 4.99 16.14
CA ARG A 170 -7.01 4.55 15.86
C ARG A 170 -7.69 3.97 17.09
N LYS A 171 -6.97 3.15 17.87
CA LYS A 171 -7.48 2.56 19.12
C LYS A 171 -7.72 3.63 20.17
N HIS A 172 -6.81 4.59 20.31
CA HIS A 172 -6.98 5.73 21.20
C HIS A 172 -8.20 6.57 20.81
N LEU A 173 -8.36 6.86 19.52
CA LEU A 173 -9.50 7.57 18.97
C LEU A 173 -10.83 6.84 19.21
N GLN A 174 -10.86 5.52 18.96
CA GLN A 174 -12.04 4.69 19.20
C GLN A 174 -12.43 4.66 20.69
N ASN A 175 -11.45 4.55 21.59
CA ASN A 175 -11.70 4.60 23.03
C ASN A 175 -12.22 5.97 23.48
N SER A 176 -11.63 7.05 22.94
CA SER A 176 -12.07 8.41 23.22
C SER A 176 -13.53 8.64 22.77
N LYS A 177 -13.88 8.20 21.55
CA LYS A 177 -15.26 8.21 21.06
C LYS A 177 -16.22 7.44 21.97
N LYS A 178 -15.85 6.23 22.37
CA LYS A 178 -16.68 5.41 23.24
C LYS A 178 -16.94 6.11 24.57
N LYS A 179 -15.90 6.66 25.19
CA LYS A 179 -15.99 7.38 26.46
C LYS A 179 -16.85 8.65 26.33
N SER A 180 -16.70 9.38 25.24
CA SER A 180 -17.53 10.55 24.92
C SER A 180 -19.03 10.19 24.83
N ILE A 181 -19.38 9.09 24.17
CA ILE A 181 -20.78 8.61 24.10
C ILE A 181 -21.30 8.21 25.47
N GLU A 182 -20.50 7.51 26.28
CA GLU A 182 -20.86 7.12 27.66
C GLU A 182 -21.16 8.37 28.52
N LEU A 183 -20.36 9.43 28.39
CA LEU A 183 -20.56 10.70 29.10
C LEU A 183 -21.84 11.42 28.64
N MET A 184 -22.12 11.44 27.34
CA MET A 184 -23.39 11.97 26.79
C MET A 184 -24.63 11.20 27.25
N GLU A 185 -24.48 9.99 27.76
CA GLU A 185 -25.57 9.18 28.32
C GLU A 185 -25.70 9.32 29.84
N SER A 186 -24.86 10.15 30.47
CA SER A 186 -24.93 10.46 31.90
C SER A 186 -26.22 11.20 32.25
N MET A 187 -26.56 11.16 33.54
CA MET A 187 -27.62 12.00 34.12
C MET A 187 -27.08 13.34 34.65
N ASP A 188 -25.76 13.48 34.72
CA ASP A 188 -25.09 14.69 35.17
C ASP A 188 -24.87 15.64 33.99
N ASN A 189 -25.20 16.92 34.16
CA ASN A 189 -25.11 17.88 33.07
C ASN A 189 -23.66 18.19 32.68
N ASP A 190 -22.73 18.20 33.65
CA ASP A 190 -21.32 18.50 33.40
C ASP A 190 -20.67 17.34 32.62
N ASP A 191 -21.01 16.09 32.97
CA ASP A 191 -20.61 14.91 32.20
C ASP A 191 -21.12 14.99 30.74
N ILE A 192 -22.38 15.39 30.52
CA ILE A 192 -22.94 15.49 29.17
C ILE A 192 -22.18 16.54 28.35
N VAL A 193 -21.90 17.71 28.93
CA VAL A 193 -21.13 18.77 28.28
C VAL A 193 -19.70 18.31 27.97
N GLU A 194 -19.04 17.63 28.92
CA GLU A 194 -17.71 17.04 28.71
C GLU A 194 -17.74 16.03 27.56
N GLY A 195 -18.75 15.16 27.53
CA GLY A 195 -18.95 14.18 26.46
C GLY A 195 -19.05 14.83 25.09
N ILE A 196 -19.83 15.92 24.95
CA ILE A 196 -20.00 16.67 23.71
C ILE A 196 -18.66 17.25 23.22
N HIS A 197 -17.91 17.93 24.10
CA HIS A 197 -16.62 18.54 23.73
C HIS A 197 -15.54 17.50 23.44
N MET A 198 -15.52 16.39 24.18
CA MET A 198 -14.57 15.30 23.99
C MET A 198 -14.68 14.69 22.59
N TYR A 199 -15.88 14.62 22.02
CA TYR A 199 -16.07 14.13 20.65
C TYR A 199 -15.40 15.03 19.60
N VAL A 200 -15.56 16.36 19.73
CA VAL A 200 -14.95 17.34 18.83
C VAL A 200 -13.43 17.29 18.92
N GLY A 201 -12.89 17.19 20.14
CA GLY A 201 -11.45 17.05 20.37
C GLY A 201 -10.87 15.75 19.79
N ALA A 202 -11.60 14.65 19.91
CA ALA A 202 -11.20 13.36 19.36
C ALA A 202 -11.22 13.35 17.82
N THR A 203 -12.14 14.07 17.18
CA THR A 203 -12.37 13.99 15.72
C THR A 203 -11.65 15.07 14.90
N ALA A 204 -10.82 15.91 15.51
CA ALA A 204 -10.07 16.97 14.85
C ALA A 204 -9.08 16.43 13.79
N GLY A 205 -9.58 16.19 12.58
CA GLY A 205 -8.79 15.76 11.40
C GLY A 205 -9.16 14.38 10.85
N PHE A 206 -9.93 13.58 11.58
CA PHE A 206 -10.26 12.20 11.17
C PHE A 206 -11.71 11.90 11.52
N ILE A 207 -12.63 12.00 10.53
CA ILE A 207 -13.88 11.20 10.35
C ILE A 207 -14.94 11.93 9.48
N GLN A 208 -15.59 11.15 8.61
CA GLN A 208 -16.82 11.44 7.86
C GLN A 208 -18.08 11.25 8.74
N GLU A 209 -19.16 11.98 8.45
CA GLU A 209 -20.53 11.86 8.99
C GLU A 209 -20.80 10.64 9.92
N ASP A 210 -20.72 10.85 11.24
CA ASP A 210 -21.08 9.86 12.26
C ASP A 210 -22.54 10.11 12.69
N TYR A 211 -23.47 9.42 12.04
CA TYR A 211 -24.90 9.65 12.23
C TYR A 211 -25.37 9.41 13.67
N VAL A 212 -24.74 8.50 14.42
CA VAL A 212 -25.10 8.23 15.83
C VAL A 212 -24.83 9.46 16.69
N PHE A 213 -23.69 10.11 16.45
CA PHE A 213 -23.33 11.34 17.16
C PHE A 213 -24.21 12.53 16.73
N ILE A 214 -24.44 12.70 15.43
CA ILE A 214 -25.31 13.76 14.89
C ILE A 214 -26.72 13.65 15.48
N GLU A 215 -27.30 12.45 15.55
CA GLU A 215 -28.60 12.22 16.16
C GLU A 215 -28.67 12.63 17.63
N LYS A 216 -27.58 12.41 18.39
CA LYS A 216 -27.50 12.86 19.79
C LYS A 216 -27.43 14.37 19.88
N LEU A 217 -26.59 15.02 19.07
CA LEU A 217 -26.48 16.48 19.05
C LEU A 217 -27.81 17.15 18.68
N LEU A 218 -28.54 16.62 17.69
CA LEU A 218 -29.86 17.13 17.30
C LEU A 218 -30.89 17.06 18.43
N LYS A 219 -30.74 16.10 19.36
CA LYS A 219 -31.54 16.05 20.59
C LYS A 219 -31.05 17.08 21.61
N PHE A 220 -29.73 17.23 21.77
CA PHE A 220 -29.16 18.13 22.77
C PHE A 220 -29.34 19.62 22.46
N ILE A 221 -29.39 20.03 21.20
CA ILE A 221 -29.71 21.42 20.84
C ILE A 221 -31.15 21.84 21.24
N GLN A 222 -31.99 20.89 21.62
CA GLN A 222 -33.35 21.13 22.14
C GLN A 222 -33.46 20.80 23.64
N HIS A 223 -32.33 20.58 24.33
CA HIS A 223 -32.30 20.19 25.74
C HIS A 223 -32.75 21.34 26.66
N SER A 224 -33.28 21.04 27.85
CA SER A 224 -33.76 22.07 28.78
C SER A 224 -32.62 22.86 29.44
N ASN A 225 -31.48 22.21 29.70
CA ASN A 225 -30.26 22.86 30.19
C ASN A 225 -29.56 23.66 29.07
N GLU A 226 -29.21 24.91 29.36
CA GLU A 226 -28.60 25.85 28.41
C GLU A 226 -27.17 25.47 28.00
N ASP A 227 -26.33 25.05 28.95
CA ASP A 227 -24.94 24.66 28.69
C ASP A 227 -24.87 23.48 27.72
N ILE A 228 -25.76 22.50 27.87
CA ILE A 228 -25.88 21.35 26.96
C ILE A 228 -26.33 21.81 25.56
N ARG A 229 -27.30 22.73 25.47
CA ARG A 229 -27.73 23.29 24.17
C ARG A 229 -26.57 24.01 23.48
N LEU A 230 -25.84 24.84 24.22
CA LEU A 230 -24.72 25.63 23.69
C LEU A 230 -23.58 24.74 23.19
N ALA A 231 -23.15 23.78 24.01
CA ALA A 231 -22.11 22.83 23.64
C ALA A 231 -22.48 22.05 22.37
N ALA A 232 -23.73 21.58 22.29
CA ALA A 232 -24.21 20.85 21.11
C ALA A 232 -24.31 21.75 19.87
N ALA A 233 -24.77 22.99 20.04
CA ALA A 233 -24.90 23.95 18.95
C ALA A 233 -23.53 24.35 18.39
N GLU A 234 -22.55 24.63 19.27
CA GLU A 234 -21.17 24.92 18.86
C GLU A 234 -20.57 23.74 18.10
N CYS A 235 -20.77 22.52 18.59
CA CYS A 235 -20.26 21.31 17.94
C CYS A 235 -20.83 21.12 16.52
N LEU A 236 -22.14 21.31 16.35
CA LEU A 236 -22.79 21.24 15.03
C LEU A 236 -22.29 22.33 14.10
N TRP A 237 -22.19 23.57 14.59
CA TRP A 237 -21.67 24.70 13.83
C TRP A 237 -20.26 24.43 13.30
N ARG A 238 -19.34 24.02 14.19
CA ARG A 238 -17.95 23.69 13.80
C ARG A 238 -17.92 22.57 12.77
N SER A 239 -18.73 21.53 12.96
CA SER A 239 -18.76 20.36 12.08
C SER A 239 -19.35 20.66 10.69
N ILE A 240 -20.32 21.56 10.60
CA ILE A 240 -20.87 22.03 9.33
C ILE A 240 -19.84 22.94 8.64
N SER A 241 -19.26 23.89 9.38
CA SER A 241 -18.31 24.88 8.83
C SER A 241 -17.00 24.26 8.34
N SER A 242 -16.53 23.18 8.99
CA SER A 242 -15.36 22.42 8.54
C SER A 242 -15.66 21.45 7.38
N GLY A 243 -16.94 21.29 7.00
CA GLY A 243 -17.36 20.33 5.98
C GLY A 243 -17.37 18.88 6.46
N ASN A 244 -17.37 18.61 7.77
CA ASN A 244 -17.52 17.26 8.33
C ASN A 244 -18.98 16.76 8.24
N ILE A 245 -19.96 17.68 8.24
CA ILE A 245 -21.37 17.41 7.97
C ILE A 245 -21.72 18.08 6.63
N LYS A 246 -22.10 17.29 5.62
CA LYS A 246 -22.42 17.77 4.26
C LYS A 246 -23.85 17.49 3.85
N GLU A 247 -24.54 16.56 4.51
CA GLU A 247 -25.92 16.24 4.18
C GLU A 247 -26.84 17.45 4.39
N ASN A 248 -27.36 17.98 3.28
CA ASN A 248 -28.25 19.16 3.29
C ASN A 248 -29.46 19.00 4.23
N LYS A 249 -30.01 17.79 4.38
CA LYS A 249 -31.13 17.54 5.30
C LYS A 249 -30.75 17.79 6.75
N VAL A 250 -29.56 17.34 7.17
CA VAL A 250 -29.05 17.58 8.52
C VAL A 250 -28.84 19.07 8.72
N ILE A 251 -28.20 19.74 7.76
CA ILE A 251 -27.93 21.18 7.86
C ILE A 251 -29.23 22.00 7.92
N SER A 252 -30.23 21.68 7.09
CA SER A 252 -31.56 22.28 7.15
C SER A 252 -32.21 22.12 8.53
N LEU A 253 -32.15 20.92 9.11
CA LEU A 253 -32.70 20.67 10.45
C LEU A 253 -32.02 21.52 11.53
N VAL A 254 -30.69 21.63 11.47
CA VAL A 254 -29.93 22.47 12.42
C VAL A 254 -30.33 23.94 12.27
N LEU A 255 -30.38 24.45 11.04
CA LEU A 255 -30.77 25.84 10.75
C LEU A 255 -32.20 26.14 11.21
N ASP A 256 -33.14 25.21 11.00
CA ASP A 256 -34.53 25.36 11.44
C ASP A 256 -34.64 25.46 12.97
N ILE A 257 -33.81 24.71 13.71
CA ILE A 257 -33.77 24.77 15.17
C ILE A 257 -33.11 26.08 15.63
N PHE A 258 -31.93 26.42 15.09
CA PHE A 258 -31.18 27.61 15.49
C PHE A 258 -31.95 28.90 15.25
N LYS A 259 -32.70 28.98 14.14
CA LYS A 259 -33.52 30.15 13.80
C LYS A 259 -34.51 30.55 14.90
N ASN A 260 -34.96 29.58 15.69
CA ASN A 260 -35.96 29.78 16.73
C ASN A 260 -35.33 30.00 18.12
N GLU A 261 -34.00 29.98 18.24
CA GLU A 261 -33.30 30.13 19.51
C GLU A 261 -32.78 31.56 19.71
N ASN A 262 -32.94 32.09 20.92
CA ASN A 262 -32.62 33.49 21.23
C ASN A 262 -31.20 33.71 21.80
N HIS A 263 -30.38 32.66 21.92
CA HIS A 263 -29.04 32.79 22.47
C HIS A 263 -28.10 33.51 21.48
N PRO A 264 -27.33 34.53 21.90
CA PRO A 264 -26.43 35.29 21.03
C PRO A 264 -25.46 34.42 20.22
N ASP A 265 -24.83 33.43 20.86
CA ASP A 265 -23.85 32.56 20.20
C ASP A 265 -24.51 31.65 19.15
N ILE A 266 -25.70 31.11 19.44
CA ILE A 266 -26.44 30.25 18.49
C ILE A 266 -26.90 31.07 17.28
N LYS A 267 -27.28 32.32 17.51
CA LYS A 267 -27.58 33.25 16.41
C LYS A 267 -26.36 33.50 15.53
N TYR A 268 -25.19 33.72 16.14
CA TYR A 268 -23.94 33.84 15.39
C TYR A 268 -23.65 32.57 14.57
N PHE A 269 -23.80 31.38 15.15
CA PHE A 269 -23.62 30.11 14.45
C PHE A 269 -24.57 29.95 13.25
N TYR A 270 -25.83 30.35 13.41
CA TYR A 270 -26.82 30.34 12.33
C TYR A 270 -26.42 31.25 11.17
N ASP A 271 -26.06 32.51 11.48
CA ASP A 271 -25.68 33.52 10.48
C ASP A 271 -24.44 33.05 9.71
N ASP A 272 -23.42 32.51 10.41
CA ASP A 272 -22.18 32.02 9.78
C ASP A 272 -22.41 30.81 8.85
N ILE A 273 -23.27 29.86 9.22
CA ILE A 273 -23.60 28.72 8.34
C ILE A 273 -24.25 29.22 7.06
N ILE A 274 -25.20 30.15 7.15
CA ILE A 274 -25.92 30.68 5.98
C ILE A 274 -24.98 31.44 5.04
N GLU A 275 -24.11 32.30 5.59
CA GLU A 275 -23.16 33.08 4.79
C GLU A 275 -22.17 32.20 4.04
N ASN A 276 -21.76 31.08 4.62
CA ASN A 276 -20.80 30.15 4.01
C ASN A 276 -21.43 29.13 3.06
N GLN A 277 -22.75 28.86 3.15
CA GLN A 277 -23.47 28.03 2.17
C GLN A 277 -23.86 28.76 0.87
N ALA A 278 -23.88 30.10 0.88
CA ALA A 278 -24.25 30.92 -0.27
C ALA A 278 -23.09 31.20 -1.25
N LYS A 279 -21.89 30.70 -0.98
CA LYS A 279 -20.66 30.83 -1.79
C LYS A 279 -20.35 29.52 -2.52
#